data_AF-A0A7Y5MNX6-F1
#
_entry.id   AF-A0A7Y5MNX6-F1
#
_cell.length_a   1.000
_cell.length_b   1.000
_cell.length_c   1.000
_cell.angle_alpha   90.00
_cell.angle_beta   90.00
_cell.angle_gamma   90.00
#
_symmetry.space_group_name_H-M   'P 1'
#
loop_
_entity.id
_entity.type
_entity.pdbx_description
1 polymer ?
#
loop_
_entity_poly.entity_id
_entity_poly.type
_entity_poly.pdbx_seq_one_letter_code
_entity_poly.pdbx_strand_id
1 'polypeptide(L)'
;MNHVERFRATMAFEEVDRLPRWEWAMWWDLTLDRWRNEGLPSCLKTVFEIHDYFGLDPYIQFWFSTTDPTIEATQHHVEGIVSDLDDYMRLRPKLFPDHSEAIQGMAPWLERQRTGCVVVWITLEGFFWFPRT
;
A
#
# COMPACT_ATOMS: atom_id res chain seq x y z
N MET A 1 -17.07 -0.32 -17.26
CA MET A 1 -16.28 0.32 -16.20
C MET A 1 -15.11 -0.58 -15.84
N ASN A 2 -13.88 -0.13 -16.05
CA ASN A 2 -12.70 -0.83 -15.56
C ASN A 2 -12.57 -0.70 -14.04
N HIS A 3 -11.66 -1.46 -13.42
CA HIS A 3 -11.47 -1.44 -11.97
C HIS A 3 -11.16 -0.04 -11.41
N VAL A 4 -10.25 0.71 -12.03
CA VAL A 4 -9.85 2.04 -11.56
C VAL A 4 -10.98 3.06 -11.68
N GLU A 5 -11.75 3.01 -12.77
CA GLU A 5 -12.96 3.82 -12.95
C GLU A 5 -13.98 3.54 -11.85
N ARG A 6 -14.21 2.25 -11.55
CA ARG A 6 -15.13 1.82 -10.49
C ARG A 6 -14.70 2.31 -9.12
N PHE A 7 -13.41 2.19 -8.81
CA PHE A 7 -12.87 2.71 -7.57
C PHE A 7 -13.09 4.22 -7.44
N ARG A 8 -12.75 4.99 -8.50
CA ARG A 8 -12.94 6.45 -8.50
C ARG A 8 -14.39 6.87 -8.36
N ALA A 9 -15.30 6.24 -9.10
CA ALA A 9 -16.74 6.49 -9.02
C ALA A 9 -17.29 6.17 -7.62
N THR A 10 -16.87 5.04 -7.03
CA THR A 10 -17.24 4.68 -5.65
C THR A 10 -16.81 5.76 -4.66
N MET A 11 -15.56 6.24 -4.75
CA MET A 11 -15.03 7.29 -3.87
C MET A 11 -15.67 8.66 -4.11
N ALA A 12 -16.23 8.88 -5.30
CA ALA A 12 -16.98 10.09 -5.67
C ALA A 12 -18.49 10.00 -5.34
N PHE A 13 -18.95 8.89 -4.74
CA PHE A 13 -20.37 8.63 -4.47
C PHE A 13 -21.23 8.58 -5.73
N GLU A 14 -20.67 8.11 -6.85
CA GLU A 14 -21.35 7.92 -8.12
C GLU A 14 -21.90 6.49 -8.28
N GLU A 15 -22.77 6.27 -9.27
CA GLU A 15 -23.27 4.95 -9.61
C GLU A 15 -22.17 4.05 -10.18
N VAL A 16 -22.16 2.77 -9.77
CA VAL A 16 -21.20 1.77 -10.21
C VAL A 16 -21.88 0.47 -10.60
N ASP A 17 -21.25 -0.29 -11.49
CA ASP A 17 -21.71 -1.61 -11.94
C ASP A 17 -21.69 -2.66 -10.81
N ARG A 18 -20.74 -2.53 -9.89
CA ARG A 18 -20.64 -3.24 -8.60
C ARG A 18 -19.68 -2.49 -7.67
N LEU A 19 -19.65 -2.84 -6.39
CA LEU A 19 -18.60 -2.35 -5.48
C LEU A 19 -17.23 -2.97 -5.82
N PRO A 20 -16.11 -2.25 -5.59
CA PRO A 20 -14.76 -2.81 -5.62
C PRO A 20 -14.63 -4.00 -4.64
N ARG A 21 -13.93 -5.05 -5.07
CA ARG A 21 -13.65 -6.27 -4.31
C ARG A 21 -12.18 -6.27 -3.91
N TRP A 22 -11.92 -5.70 -2.74
CA TRP A 22 -10.59 -5.44 -2.24
C TRP A 22 -10.36 -6.29 -0.98
N GLU A 23 -9.26 -7.05 -0.93
CA GLU A 23 -8.72 -7.56 0.34
C GLU A 23 -7.54 -6.71 0.79
N TRP A 24 -7.68 -6.02 1.93
CA TRP A 24 -6.71 -5.01 2.37
C TRP A 24 -5.52 -5.63 3.10
N ALA A 25 -5.73 -6.81 3.68
CA ALA A 25 -4.70 -7.54 4.40
C ALA A 25 -3.85 -8.39 3.46
N MET A 26 -2.58 -8.58 3.81
CA MET A 26 -1.75 -9.56 3.13
C MET A 26 -2.20 -10.98 3.49
N TRP A 27 -1.89 -11.93 2.61
CA TRP A 27 -2.20 -13.33 2.82
C TRP A 27 -1.22 -13.98 3.80
N TRP A 28 -1.75 -14.78 4.72
CA TRP A 28 -0.92 -15.61 5.59
C TRP A 28 -0.20 -16.68 4.76
N ASP A 29 1.02 -17.00 5.15
CA ASP A 29 1.85 -18.03 4.52
C ASP A 29 1.12 -19.38 4.46
N LEU A 30 0.47 -19.80 5.55
CA LEU A 30 -0.33 -21.04 5.59
C LEU A 30 -1.49 -21.03 4.57
N THR A 31 -2.10 -19.86 4.34
CA THR A 31 -3.15 -19.69 3.32
C THR A 31 -2.57 -19.84 1.92
N LEU A 32 -1.44 -19.18 1.67
CA LEU A 32 -0.74 -19.26 0.38
C LEU A 32 -0.28 -20.68 0.07
N ASP A 33 0.27 -21.40 1.05
CA ASP A 33 0.73 -22.77 0.88
C ASP A 33 -0.42 -23.73 0.60
N ARG A 34 -1.55 -23.55 1.28
CA ARG A 34 -2.77 -24.30 0.96
C ARG A 34 -3.24 -24.03 -0.47
N TRP A 35 -3.37 -22.76 -0.87
CA TRP A 35 -3.83 -22.41 -2.22
C TRP A 35 -2.90 -22.93 -3.31
N ARG A 36 -1.58 -22.93 -3.10
CA ARG A 36 -0.60 -23.51 -4.03
C ARG A 36 -0.84 -25.01 -4.24
N ASN A 37 -1.15 -25.74 -3.17
CA ASN A 37 -1.51 -27.16 -3.26
C ASN A 37 -2.88 -27.39 -3.93
N GLU A 38 -3.77 -26.40 -3.89
CA GLU A 38 -5.10 -26.43 -4.52
C GLU A 38 -5.12 -25.87 -5.96
N GLY A 39 -3.98 -25.38 -6.48
CA GLY A 39 -3.82 -24.98 -7.88
C GLY A 39 -3.44 -23.52 -8.14
N LEU A 40 -3.18 -22.71 -7.10
CA LEU A 40 -2.61 -21.37 -7.29
C LEU A 40 -1.19 -21.48 -7.90
N PRO A 41 -0.92 -20.84 -9.06
CA PRO A 41 0.39 -20.93 -9.70
C PRO A 41 1.50 -20.41 -8.78
N SER A 42 2.54 -21.24 -8.57
CA SER A 42 3.64 -20.92 -7.67
C SER A 42 4.52 -19.77 -8.14
N CYS A 43 4.39 -19.33 -9.40
CA CYS A 43 5.06 -18.16 -9.96
C CYS A 43 4.46 -16.84 -9.46
N LEU A 44 3.22 -16.83 -8.97
CA LEU A 44 2.59 -15.63 -8.40
C LEU A 44 3.11 -15.43 -6.98
N LYS A 45 3.87 -14.35 -6.76
CA LYS A 45 4.57 -14.09 -5.49
C LYS A 45 3.98 -12.91 -4.73
N THR A 46 3.39 -11.96 -5.44
CA THR A 46 2.92 -10.71 -4.87
C THR A 46 1.42 -10.75 -4.58
N VAL A 47 0.99 -9.95 -3.59
CA VAL A 47 -0.44 -9.75 -3.29
C VAL A 47 -1.19 -9.27 -4.54
N PHE A 48 -0.56 -8.39 -5.33
CA PHE A 48 -1.10 -7.89 -6.60
C PHE A 48 -1.42 -9.03 -7.58
N GLU A 49 -0.45 -9.91 -7.85
CA GLU A 49 -0.60 -11.04 -8.79
C GLU A 49 -1.69 -12.01 -8.34
N ILE A 50 -1.79 -12.23 -7.02
CA ILE A 50 -2.79 -13.13 -6.44
C ILE A 50 -4.19 -12.51 -6.53
N HIS A 51 -4.34 -11.20 -6.29
CA HIS A 51 -5.60 -10.49 -6.49
C HIS A 51 -6.08 -10.56 -7.94
N ASP A 52 -5.16 -10.34 -8.89
CA ASP A 52 -5.46 -10.45 -10.33
C ASP A 52 -5.93 -11.87 -10.70
N TYR A 53 -5.21 -12.90 -10.21
CA TYR A 53 -5.58 -14.31 -10.43
C TYR A 53 -6.99 -14.66 -9.93
N PHE A 54 -7.38 -14.16 -8.76
CA PHE A 54 -8.71 -14.41 -8.18
C PHE A 54 -9.82 -13.50 -8.74
N GLY A 55 -9.51 -12.63 -9.71
CA GLY A 55 -10.48 -11.69 -10.28
C GLY A 55 -10.98 -10.64 -9.29
N LEU A 56 -10.13 -10.30 -8.31
CA LEU A 56 -10.35 -9.19 -7.40
C LEU A 56 -10.02 -7.87 -8.11
N ASP A 57 -10.15 -6.77 -7.37
CA ASP A 57 -9.84 -5.41 -7.82
C ASP A 57 -8.44 -5.05 -7.25
N PRO A 58 -7.34 -5.29 -8.00
CA PRO A 58 -5.99 -5.27 -7.45
C PRO A 58 -5.46 -3.86 -7.23
N TYR A 59 -4.69 -3.72 -6.16
CA TYR A 59 -4.00 -2.48 -5.79
C TYR A 59 -2.52 -2.76 -5.53
N ILE A 60 -1.73 -1.69 -5.54
CA ILE A 60 -0.38 -1.67 -5.01
C ILE A 60 -0.30 -0.58 -3.94
N GLN A 61 0.30 -0.89 -2.79
CA GLN A 61 0.45 0.04 -1.69
C GLN A 61 1.89 0.51 -1.55
N PHE A 62 2.03 1.82 -1.34
CA PHE A 62 3.28 2.51 -1.07
C PHE A 62 3.17 3.21 0.28
N TRP A 63 4.08 2.90 1.20
CA TRP A 63 4.07 3.44 2.56
C TRP A 63 5.16 4.50 2.73
N PHE A 64 4.79 5.74 3.01
CA PHE A 64 5.72 6.85 3.18
C PHE A 64 6.04 7.01 4.67
N SER A 65 7.29 6.71 5.02
CA SER A 65 7.78 6.82 6.40
C SER A 65 7.85 8.28 6.85
N THR A 66 7.63 8.52 8.14
CA THR A 66 7.88 9.82 8.75
C THR A 66 9.35 10.12 9.05
N THR A 67 10.22 9.11 9.05
CA THR A 67 11.62 9.26 9.51
C THR A 67 12.67 8.86 8.49
N ASP A 68 12.31 8.05 7.50
CA ASP A 68 13.20 7.62 6.43
C ASP A 68 12.69 8.06 5.06
N PRO A 69 13.59 8.40 4.11
CA PRO A 69 13.23 8.77 2.74
C PRO A 69 12.84 7.55 1.89
N THR A 70 12.21 6.54 2.48
CA THR A 70 11.88 5.26 1.84
C THR A 70 10.39 5.13 1.61
N ILE A 71 10.07 4.26 0.65
CA ILE A 71 8.73 3.74 0.44
C ILE A 71 8.84 2.22 0.43
N GLU A 72 8.46 1.57 1.52
CA GLU A 72 8.40 0.11 1.58
C GLU A 72 6.94 -0.35 1.61
N ALA A 73 6.67 -1.52 1.01
CA ALA A 73 5.33 -2.13 1.08
C ALA A 73 5.08 -2.86 2.40
N THR A 74 6.08 -2.90 3.29
CA THR A 74 6.06 -3.63 4.56
C THR A 74 5.91 -2.66 5.72
N GLN A 75 4.94 -2.92 6.61
CA GLN A 75 4.77 -2.17 7.86
C GLN A 75 6.11 -2.15 8.62
N HIS A 76 6.66 -0.96 8.79
CA HIS A 76 7.75 -0.75 9.72
C HIS A 76 7.16 -0.67 11.13
N HIS A 77 7.34 -1.71 11.92
CA HIS A 77 7.32 -1.56 13.38
C HIS A 77 8.65 -0.91 13.77
N VAL A 78 8.76 0.40 13.60
CA VAL A 78 9.84 1.15 14.26
C VAL A 78 9.48 1.17 15.73
N GLU A 79 10.37 0.79 16.62
CA GLU A 79 10.12 0.94 18.06
C GLU A 79 9.99 2.43 18.39
N GLY A 80 8.85 2.84 18.96
CA GLY A 80 8.54 4.25 19.24
C GLY A 80 9.66 4.98 19.99
N ILE A 81 10.23 6.02 19.38
CA ILE A 81 11.36 6.80 19.89
C ILE A 81 10.96 8.15 20.51
N VAL A 82 9.66 8.49 20.51
CA VAL A 82 9.10 9.71 21.11
C VAL A 82 8.26 9.37 22.33
N SER A 83 8.79 9.63 23.53
CA SER A 83 8.07 9.46 24.80
C SER A 83 7.65 10.79 25.45
N ASP A 84 8.40 11.87 25.17
CA ASP A 84 8.16 13.20 25.72
C ASP A 84 8.42 14.35 24.71
N LEU A 85 8.35 15.60 25.19
CA LEU A 85 8.57 16.78 24.36
C LEU A 85 10.03 16.92 23.91
N ASP A 86 11.00 16.52 24.74
CA ASP A 86 12.42 16.66 24.43
C ASP A 86 12.82 15.66 23.33
N ASP A 87 12.28 14.44 23.38
CA ASP A 87 12.37 13.46 22.30
C ASP A 87 11.80 14.01 20.99
N TYR A 88 10.59 14.60 21.05
CA TYR A 88 9.96 15.19 19.88
C TYR A 88 10.81 16.32 19.29
N MET A 89 11.32 17.23 20.12
CA MET A 89 12.14 18.35 19.66
C MET A 89 13.46 17.90 19.03
N ARG A 90 14.06 16.83 19.57
CA ARG A 90 15.27 16.20 19.01
C ARG A 90 15.01 15.53 17.66
N LEU A 91 13.83 14.95 17.48
CA LEU A 91 13.47 14.19 16.26
C LEU A 91 12.81 15.04 15.18
N ARG A 92 12.18 16.16 15.55
CA ARG A 92 11.48 17.06 14.62
C ARG A 92 12.24 17.40 13.33
N PRO A 93 13.56 17.65 13.33
CA PRO A 93 14.30 17.92 12.09
C PRO A 93 14.31 16.73 11.11
N LYS A 94 14.07 15.52 11.59
CA LYS A 94 14.06 14.28 10.80
C LYS A 94 12.66 13.84 10.39
N LEU A 95 11.60 14.43 10.96
CA LEU A 95 10.20 14.02 10.74
C LEU A 95 9.66 14.34 9.34
N PHE A 96 10.47 14.89 8.43
CA PHE A 96 10.02 15.31 7.10
C PHE A 96 11.08 14.96 6.04
N PRO A 97 11.34 13.67 5.82
CA PRO A 97 12.31 13.26 4.81
C PRO A 97 11.82 13.64 3.40
N ASP A 98 12.78 13.86 2.49
CA ASP A 98 12.48 14.06 1.08
C ASP A 98 12.29 12.70 0.40
N HIS A 99 11.05 12.38 0.00
CA HIS A 99 10.71 11.13 -0.68
C HIS A 99 10.84 11.21 -2.20
N SER A 100 11.38 12.29 -2.78
CA SER A 100 11.41 12.51 -4.22
C SER A 100 12.03 11.34 -5.00
N GLU A 101 13.12 10.74 -4.50
CA GLU A 101 13.75 9.58 -5.12
C GLU A 101 12.85 8.34 -5.03
N ALA A 102 12.28 8.05 -3.87
CA ALA A 102 11.40 6.91 -3.69
C ALA A 102 10.12 7.00 -4.55
N ILE A 103 9.57 8.21 -4.74
CA ILE A 103 8.42 8.47 -5.62
C ILE A 103 8.73 8.08 -7.07
N GLN A 104 9.97 8.22 -7.54
CA GLN A 104 10.34 7.81 -8.91
C GLN A 104 10.13 6.31 -9.13
N GLY A 105 10.32 5.49 -8.09
CA GLY A 105 10.05 4.05 -8.12
C GLY A 105 8.58 3.69 -8.37
N MET A 106 7.65 4.63 -8.18
CA MET A 106 6.22 4.43 -8.42
C MET A 106 5.84 4.56 -9.90
N ALA A 107 6.70 5.15 -10.74
CA ALA A 107 6.36 5.50 -12.13
C ALA A 107 5.77 4.35 -12.97
N PRO A 108 6.28 3.10 -12.91
CA PRO A 108 5.68 1.98 -13.65
C PRO A 108 4.23 1.69 -13.23
N TRP A 109 3.90 1.86 -11.94
CA TRP A 109 2.56 1.61 -11.41
C TRP A 109 1.59 2.73 -11.73
N LEU A 110 2.07 3.98 -11.76
CA LEU A 110 1.27 5.12 -12.20
C LEU A 110 0.82 4.95 -13.65
N GLU A 111 1.68 4.44 -14.53
CA GLU A 111 1.29 4.18 -15.92
C GLU A 111 0.24 3.06 -16.01
N ARG A 112 0.40 1.97 -15.24
CA ARG A 112 -0.61 0.91 -15.15
C ARG A 112 -1.95 1.40 -14.57
N GLN A 113 -1.93 2.36 -13.66
CA GLN A 113 -3.14 2.97 -13.12
C GLN A 113 -3.86 3.80 -14.19
N ARG A 114 -3.12 4.53 -15.03
CA ARG A 114 -3.69 5.30 -16.14
C ARG A 114 -4.41 4.42 -17.15
N THR A 115 -3.92 3.20 -17.38
CA THR A 115 -4.57 2.21 -18.25
C THR A 115 -5.68 1.41 -17.57
N GLY A 116 -6.02 1.72 -16.31
CA GLY A 116 -7.13 1.10 -15.60
C GLY A 116 -6.83 -0.28 -14.99
N CYS A 117 -5.54 -0.65 -14.89
CA CYS A 117 -5.13 -1.99 -14.46
C CYS A 117 -4.90 -2.14 -12.94
N VAL A 118 -4.68 -1.04 -12.22
CA VAL A 118 -4.30 -1.07 -10.80
C VAL A 118 -4.71 0.21 -10.10
N VAL A 119 -5.20 0.10 -8.87
CA VAL A 119 -5.30 1.26 -7.96
C VAL A 119 -3.96 1.42 -7.23
N VAL A 120 -3.38 2.62 -7.31
CA VAL A 120 -2.22 2.98 -6.49
C VAL A 120 -2.73 3.55 -5.17
N TRP A 121 -2.39 2.89 -4.07
CA TRP A 121 -2.67 3.33 -2.72
C TRP A 121 -1.39 3.88 -2.08
N ILE A 122 -1.47 5.11 -1.57
CA ILE A 122 -0.45 5.68 -0.72
C ILE A 122 -0.92 5.69 0.73
N THR A 123 -0.11 5.14 1.63
CA THR A 123 -0.21 5.42 3.05
C THR A 123 0.86 6.43 3.41
N LEU A 124 0.46 7.57 3.97
CA LEU A 124 1.37 8.55 4.55
C LEU A 124 1.33 8.40 6.07
N GLU A 125 2.47 8.06 6.67
CA GLU A 125 2.56 8.01 8.12
C GLU A 125 2.32 9.38 8.74
N GLY A 126 1.53 9.43 9.81
CA GLY A 126 1.30 10.63 10.57
C GLY A 126 2.40 10.88 11.61
N PHE A 127 2.89 12.11 11.70
CA PHE A 127 3.96 12.54 12.62
C PHE A 127 3.59 12.46 14.12
N PHE A 128 2.34 12.16 14.44
CA PHE A 128 1.86 12.05 15.82
C PHE A 128 1.93 10.61 16.35
N TRP A 129 1.45 9.64 15.58
CA TRP A 129 1.26 8.26 16.04
C TRP A 129 2.52 7.42 15.81
N PHE A 130 3.06 7.41 14.58
CA PHE A 130 4.14 6.51 14.17
C PHE A 130 5.45 6.72 14.94
N PRO A 131 5.88 7.95 15.30
CA PRO A 131 7.08 8.10 16.12
C PRO A 131 6.95 7.58 17.57
N ARG A 132 5.75 7.21 18.02
CA ARG A 132 5.44 6.79 19.39
C ARG A 132 5.14 5.30 19.55
N THR A 133 4.98 4.57 18.46
CA THR A 133 4.65 3.14 18.42
C THR A 133 5.78 2.40 17.77
#